data_AF-A0A6G2D704-F1
#
_entry.id   AF-A0A6G2D704-F1
#
_cell.length_a   1.000
_cell.length_b   1.000
_cell.length_c   1.000
_cell.angle_alpha   90.00
_cell.angle_beta   90.00
_cell.angle_gamma   90.00
#
_symmetry.space_group_name_H-M   'P 1'
#
loop_
_entity.id
_entity.type
_entity.pdbx_description
1 polymer ?
#
loop_
_entity_poly.entity_id
_entity_poly.type
_entity_poly.pdbx_seq_one_letter_code
_entity_poly.pdbx_strand_id
1 'polypeptide(L)'
;DEEIVEAAKAANVDHFIRTLPGGYNMEMNQESSNISLGQKQLLTIARALLADPKILILDEATSSVDTRLELLIQKAMKRLM
;
A
#
# COMPACT_ATOMS: atom_id res chain seq x y z
N ASP A 1 9.24 -7.86 -11.76
CA ASP A 1 9.87 -7.32 -10.53
C ASP A 1 10.01 -5.81 -10.53
N GLU A 2 10.56 -5.20 -11.58
CA GLU A 2 10.73 -3.74 -11.65
C GLU A 2 9.41 -2.98 -11.51
N GLU A 3 8.37 -3.37 -12.25
CA GLU A 3 7.03 -2.76 -12.17
C GLU A 3 6.42 -2.85 -10.76
N ILE A 4 6.66 -3.95 -10.04
CA ILE A 4 6.20 -4.13 -8.66
C ILE A 4 6.86 -3.11 -7.74
N VAL A 5 8.18 -2.92 -7.89
CA VAL A 5 8.96 -1.96 -7.11
C VAL A 5 8.54 -0.53 -7.43
N GLU A 6 8.31 -0.20 -8.70
CA GLU A 6 7.84 1.13 -9.10
C GLU A 6 6.44 1.43 -8.58
N ALA A 7 5.51 0.47 -8.64
CA ALA A 7 4.18 0.61 -8.05
C ALA A 7 4.25 0.78 -6.51
N ALA A 8 5.11 0.02 -5.83
CA ALA A 8 5.33 0.14 -4.39
C ALA A 8 5.97 1.48 -3.99
N LYS A 9 6.91 2.00 -4.78
CA LYS A 9 7.46 3.36 -4.58
C LYS A 9 6.39 4.40 -4.83
N ALA A 10 5.57 4.24 -5.86
CA ALA A 10 4.51 5.18 -6.17
C ALA A 10 3.46 5.26 -5.04
N ALA A 11 3.16 4.12 -4.43
CA ALA A 11 2.30 4.04 -3.25
C ALA A 11 3.01 4.37 -1.92
N ASN A 12 4.28 4.83 -1.92
CA ASN A 12 5.05 5.12 -0.71
C ASN A 12 5.21 3.93 0.27
N VAL A 13 5.23 2.69 -0.24
CA VAL A 13 5.28 1.47 0.59
C VAL A 13 6.55 0.62 0.36
N ASP A 14 7.36 0.92 -0.66
CA ASP A 14 8.63 0.18 -0.93
C ASP A 14 9.55 0.11 0.29
N HIS A 15 9.77 1.24 0.98
CA HIS A 15 10.63 1.26 2.17
C HIS A 15 10.10 0.33 3.27
N PHE A 16 8.79 0.33 3.50
CA PHE A 16 8.15 -0.56 4.47
C PHE A 16 8.32 -2.02 4.07
N ILE A 17 8.06 -2.37 2.80
CA ILE A 17 8.23 -3.74 2.33
C ILE A 17 9.65 -4.22 2.56
N ARG A 18 10.67 -3.39 2.28
CA ARG A 18 12.08 -3.73 2.50
C ARG A 18 12.45 -3.93 3.98
N THR A 19 11.67 -3.39 4.90
CA THR A 19 11.89 -3.58 6.35
C THR A 19 11.29 -4.88 6.88
N LEU A 20 10.41 -5.54 6.11
CA LEU A 20 9.83 -6.81 6.50
C LEU A 20 10.87 -7.94 6.44
N PRO A 21 10.76 -8.96 7.31
CA PRO A 21 11.55 -10.18 7.17
C PRO A 21 11.32 -10.80 5.78
N GLY A 22 12.36 -10.99 4.97
CA GLY A 22 12.19 -11.51 3.60
C GLY A 22 11.69 -10.50 2.57
N GLY A 23 11.45 -9.24 2.96
CA GLY A 23 11.15 -8.15 2.04
C GLY A 23 9.88 -8.39 1.21
N TYR A 24 10.00 -8.25 -0.11
CA TYR A 24 8.93 -8.55 -1.07
C TYR A 24 8.49 -10.03 -1.06
N ASN A 25 9.33 -10.93 -0.54
CA ASN A 25 9.03 -12.36 -0.45
C ASN A 25 8.44 -12.74 0.92
N MET A 26 8.16 -11.77 1.80
CA MET A 26 7.52 -12.04 3.08
C MET A 26 6.13 -12.65 2.85
N GLU A 27 5.88 -13.84 3.41
CA GLU A 27 4.55 -14.42 3.40
C GLU A 27 3.64 -13.69 4.38
N MET A 28 2.49 -13.21 3.87
CA MET A 28 1.45 -12.59 4.70
C MET A 28 0.49 -13.68 5.20
N ASN A 29 0.47 -13.93 6.50
CA ASN A 29 -0.54 -14.76 7.16
C ASN A 29 -1.75 -13.93 7.62
N GLN A 30 -2.89 -14.59 7.87
CA GLN A 30 -4.12 -13.89 8.30
C GLN A 30 -3.96 -13.17 9.66
N GLU A 31 -3.06 -13.67 10.52
CA GLU A 31 -2.63 -13.02 11.76
C GLU A 31 -1.47 -12.05 11.53
N SER A 32 -1.52 -11.23 10.47
CA SER A 32 -0.48 -10.26 10.12
C SER A 32 -0.38 -9.14 11.18
N SER A 33 0.05 -9.49 12.38
CA SER A 33 0.18 -8.65 13.58
C SER A 33 1.15 -7.50 13.39
N ASN A 34 2.00 -7.58 12.35
CA ASN A 34 3.04 -6.60 12.05
C ASN A 34 2.66 -5.60 10.93
N ILE A 35 1.46 -5.68 10.35
CA ILE A 35 1.01 -4.74 9.30
C ILE A 35 -0.23 -4.00 9.78
N SER A 36 -0.07 -2.69 9.99
CA SER A 36 -1.15 -1.80 10.36
C SER A 36 -2.19 -1.67 9.24
N LEU A 37 -3.40 -1.23 9.59
CA LEU A 37 -4.47 -1.03 8.60
C LEU A 37 -4.04 -0.05 7.49
N GLY A 38 -3.39 1.06 7.86
CA GLY A 38 -2.93 2.02 6.85
C GLY A 38 -1.79 1.49 5.97
N GLN A 39 -0.92 0.63 6.51
CA GLN A 39 0.09 -0.06 5.68
C GLN A 39 -0.59 -1.03 4.70
N LYS A 40 -1.64 -1.75 5.14
CA LYS A 40 -2.47 -2.57 4.24
C LYS A 40 -3.13 -1.72 3.16
N GLN A 41 -3.62 -0.52 3.48
CA GLN A 41 -4.18 0.40 2.48
C GLN A 41 -3.14 0.84 1.44
N LEU A 42 -1.93 1.22 1.87
CA LEU A 42 -0.85 1.57 0.94
C LEU A 42 -0.46 0.38 0.03
N LEU A 43 -0.41 -0.84 0.58
CA LEU A 43 -0.20 -2.06 -0.22
C LEU A 43 -1.34 -2.29 -1.24
N THR A 44 -2.59 -2.06 -0.85
CA THR A 44 -3.74 -2.15 -1.76
C THR A 44 -3.64 -1.11 -2.89
N ILE A 45 -3.23 0.12 -2.57
CA ILE A 45 -3.01 1.17 -3.57
C ILE A 45 -1.88 0.79 -4.53
N ALA A 46 -0.77 0.24 -4.03
CA ALA A 46 0.32 -0.27 -4.87
C ALA A 46 -0.19 -1.34 -5.84
N ARG A 47 -1.04 -2.26 -5.37
CA ARG A 47 -1.66 -3.28 -6.21
C ARG A 47 -2.60 -2.69 -7.27
N ALA A 48 -3.37 -1.67 -6.92
CA ALA A 48 -4.23 -0.97 -7.86
C ALA A 48 -3.43 -0.24 -8.94
N LEU A 49 -2.34 0.45 -8.56
CA LEU A 49 -1.42 1.10 -9.51
C LEU A 49 -0.79 0.09 -10.47
N LEU A 50 -0.32 -1.05 -9.95
CA LEU A 50 0.27 -2.11 -10.78
C LEU A 50 -0.75 -2.74 -11.73
N ALA A 51 -1.99 -2.93 -11.27
CA ALA A 51 -3.04 -3.55 -12.07
C ALA A 51 -3.62 -2.62 -13.14
N ASP A 52 -3.39 -1.31 -13.03
CA ASP A 52 -3.91 -0.26 -13.93
C ASP A 52 -5.38 -0.51 -14.37
N PRO A 53 -6.32 -0.65 -13.43
CA PRO A 53 -7.67 -1.06 -13.76
C PRO A 53 -8.43 0.08 -14.45
N LYS A 54 -9.19 -0.26 -15.49
CA LYS A 54 -10.07 0.71 -16.19
C LYS A 54 -11.13 1.36 -15.29
N ILE A 55 -11.51 0.67 -14.22
CA ILE A 55 -12.50 1.13 -13.24
C ILE A 55 -11.94 0.80 -11.86
N LEU A 56 -11.84 1.83 -11.01
CA LEU A 56 -11.39 1.72 -9.64
C LEU A 56 -12.52 2.17 -8.71
N ILE A 57 -12.87 1.31 -7.74
CA ILE A 57 -13.86 1.60 -6.69
C ILE A 57 -13.13 1.54 -5.36
N LEU A 58 -13.28 2.59 -4.57
CA LEU A 58 -12.60 2.77 -3.29
C LEU A 58 -13.67 2.99 -2.23
N ASP A 59 -13.70 2.12 -1.22
CA ASP A 59 -14.59 2.25 -0.07
C ASP A 59 -13.78 2.84 1.09
N GLU A 60 -14.13 4.04 1.54
CA GLU A 60 -13.44 4.72 2.64
C GLU A 60 -14.35 4.83 3.87
N ALA A 61 -13.89 4.23 4.97
CA ALA A 61 -14.37 4.52 6.32
C ALA A 61 -13.16 4.85 7.21
N THR A 62 -12.57 6.03 7.02
CA THR A 62 -11.35 6.48 7.71
C THR A 62 -11.67 7.07 9.08
N SER A 63 -11.62 6.25 10.15
CA SER A 63 -11.67 6.76 11.53
C SER A 63 -10.50 6.33 12.43
N SER A 64 -9.47 5.65 11.91
CA SER A 64 -8.41 5.08 12.78
C SER A 64 -7.00 5.00 12.16
N VAL A 65 -6.64 5.95 11.29
CA VAL A 65 -5.28 6.00 10.70
C VAL A 65 -4.48 7.14 11.34
N ASP A 66 -3.20 6.88 11.65
CA ASP A 66 -2.25 7.91 12.10
C ASP A 66 -2.08 9.00 11.03
N THR A 67 -2.06 10.28 11.44
CA THR A 67 -2.02 11.44 10.54
C THR A 67 -0.87 11.39 9.53
N ARG A 68 0.29 10.80 9.88
CA ARG A 68 1.41 10.66 8.92
C ARG A 68 1.10 9.66 7.83
N LEU A 69 0.49 8.53 8.20
CA LEU A 69 0.12 7.50 7.23
C LEU A 69 -1.00 7.98 6.32
N GLU A 70 -1.96 8.72 6.87
CA GLU A 70 -3.05 9.33 6.11
C GLU A 70 -2.53 10.24 4.99
N LEU A 71 -1.51 11.06 5.27
CA LEU A 71 -0.85 11.88 4.24
C LEU A 71 -0.18 11.03 3.15
N LEU A 72 0.42 9.89 3.48
CA LEU A 72 1.00 8.99 2.50
C LEU A 72 -0.08 8.33 1.63
N ILE A 73 -1.19 7.93 2.25
CA ILE A 73 -2.35 7.34 1.57
C ILE A 73 -2.92 8.37 0.60
N GLN A 74 -3.19 9.60 1.03
CA GLN A 74 -3.70 10.66 0.15
C GLN A 74 -2.75 10.94 -1.02
N LYS A 75 -1.43 10.96 -0.79
CA LYS A 75 -0.44 11.13 -1.87
C LYS A 75 -0.43 9.96 -2.84
N ALA A 76 -0.60 8.72 -2.35
CA ALA A 76 -0.66 7.53 -3.19
C ALA A 76 -1.97 7.49 -4.00
N MET A 77 -3.09 7.85 -3.39
CA MET A 77 -4.41 7.95 -4.04
C MET A 77 -4.41 8.99 -5.17
N LYS A 78 -3.74 10.13 -4.98
CA LYS A 78 -3.55 11.14 -6.05
C LYS A 78 -2.80 10.62 -7.29
N ARG A 79 -2.12 9.47 -7.21
CA ARG A 79 -1.47 8.86 -8.38
C ARG A 79 -2.38 7.88 -9.12
N LEU A 80 -3.49 7.46 -8.50
CA LEU A 80 -4.52 6.63 -9.12
C LEU A 80 -5.57 7.47 -9.88
N MET A 81 -5.58 8.79 -9.65
CA MET A 81 -6.50 9.77 -10.25
C MET A 81 -5.74 10.68 -11.21
#